data_AF-A0A959KPK9-F1
#
_entry.id   AF-A0A959KPK9-F1
#
_cell.length_a   1.000
_cell.length_b   1.000
_cell.length_c   1.000
_cell.angle_alpha   90.00
_cell.angle_beta   90.00
_cell.angle_gamma   90.00
#
_symmetry.space_group_name_H-M   'P 1'
#
loop_
_entity.id
_entity.type
_entity.pdbx_description
1 polymer ?
#
loop_
_entity_poly.entity_id
_entity_poly.type
_entity_poly.pdbx_seq_one_letter_code
_entity_poly.pdbx_strand_id
1 'polypeptide(L)'
;PRTWTFPEVMQEISQATGRQIGFSPISLPAYLQMLEQLQVPADYIWLIGYLFKEVLAAEGNHLVTHDIEKVLGRKAKDFSEYVRDTAATGVWTPRVAETT
;
A
#
# COMPACT_ATOMS: atom_id res chain seq x y z
N PRO A 1 -5.45 -1.54 15.68
CA PRO A 1 -5.57 -1.50 14.21
C PRO A 1 -6.82 -0.69 13.82
N ARG A 2 -6.76 0.05 12.71
CA ARG A 2 -7.89 0.79 12.15
C ARG A 2 -7.90 0.65 10.63
N THR A 3 -9.01 0.96 10.00
CA THR A 3 -9.10 1.05 8.53
C THR A 3 -8.39 2.28 8.02
N TRP A 4 -7.88 2.19 6.78
CA TRP A 4 -7.25 3.29 6.08
C TRP A 4 -7.73 3.33 4.64
N THR A 5 -7.95 4.54 4.14
CA THR A 5 -8.15 4.79 2.71
C THR A 5 -6.79 5.02 2.04
N PHE A 6 -6.72 4.85 0.71
CA PHE A 6 -5.49 5.15 -0.03
C PHE A 6 -4.98 6.59 0.14
N PRO A 7 -5.83 7.64 0.14
CA PRO A 7 -5.39 9.00 0.46
C PRO A 7 -4.74 9.12 1.85
N GLU A 8 -5.34 8.53 2.88
CA GLU A 8 -4.77 8.58 4.24
C GLU A 8 -3.44 7.82 4.32
N VAL A 9 -3.33 6.67 3.65
CA VAL A 9 -2.07 5.92 3.53
C VAL A 9 -0.98 6.79 2.90
N MET A 10 -1.27 7.45 1.78
CA MET A 10 -0.29 8.30 1.09
C MET A 10 0.06 9.53 1.93
N GLN A 11 -0.89 10.09 2.67
CA GLN A 11 -0.63 11.20 3.59
C GLN A 11 0.28 10.78 4.75
N GLU A 12 0.08 9.61 5.35
CA GLU A 12 0.92 9.09 6.43
C GLU A 12 2.37 8.89 5.96
N ILE A 13 2.56 8.30 4.77
CA ILE A 13 3.89 8.11 4.16
C ILE A 13 4.53 9.46 3.82
N SER A 14 3.75 10.39 3.24
CA SER A 14 4.17 11.76 2.93
C SER A 14 4.73 12.46 4.17
N GLN A 15 4.01 12.40 5.29
CA GLN A 15 4.43 12.98 6.57
C GLN A 15 5.69 12.31 7.12
N ALA A 16 5.73 10.98 7.17
CA ALA A 16 6.87 10.24 7.72
C ALA A 16 8.16 10.42 6.92
N THR A 17 8.04 10.69 5.62
CA THR A 17 9.20 10.90 4.73
C THR A 17 9.56 12.37 4.54
N GLY A 18 8.70 13.31 4.97
CA GLY A 18 8.85 14.74 4.70
C GLY A 18 8.73 15.09 3.20
N ARG A 19 8.17 14.20 2.38
CA ARG A 19 8.05 14.36 0.92
C ARG A 19 6.62 14.71 0.56
N GLN A 20 6.42 15.60 -0.41
CA GLN A 20 5.09 15.86 -0.97
C GLN A 20 4.67 14.68 -1.87
N ILE A 21 3.84 13.78 -1.34
CA ILE A 21 3.32 12.61 -2.07
C ILE A 21 1.80 12.76 -2.17
N GLY A 22 1.29 12.83 -3.41
CA GLY A 22 -0.13 12.87 -3.70
C GLY A 22 -0.71 11.48 -4.01
N PHE A 23 -2.01 11.31 -3.77
CA PHE A 23 -2.77 10.16 -4.25
C PHE A 23 -3.55 10.56 -5.52
N SER A 24 -3.36 9.82 -6.61
CA SER A 24 -4.15 9.96 -7.84
C SER A 24 -4.83 8.62 -8.13
N PRO A 25 -6.17 8.54 -8.05
CA PRO A 25 -6.88 7.31 -8.38
C PRO A 25 -6.82 7.06 -9.89
N ILE A 26 -6.66 5.80 -10.28
CA ILE A 26 -6.77 5.35 -11.66
C ILE A 26 -7.80 4.22 -11.74
N SER A 27 -8.43 4.07 -12.91
CA SER A 27 -9.36 2.95 -13.12
C SER A 27 -8.59 1.63 -13.22
N LEU A 28 -9.20 0.53 -12.80
CA LEU A 28 -8.59 -0.80 -12.93
C LEU A 28 -8.22 -1.13 -14.39
N PRO A 29 -9.06 -0.88 -15.41
CA PRO A 29 -8.66 -1.10 -16.81
C PRO A 29 -7.41 -0.31 -17.22
N ALA A 30 -7.31 0.96 -16.82
CA ALA A 30 -6.14 1.79 -17.12
C ALA A 30 -4.88 1.25 -16.42
N TYR A 31 -5.02 0.76 -15.19
CA TYR A 31 -3.91 0.14 -14.46
C TYR A 31 -3.43 -1.15 -15.13
N LEU A 32 -4.34 -2.03 -15.53
CA LEU A 32 -3.97 -3.28 -16.21
C LEU A 32 -3.31 -3.01 -17.57
N GLN A 33 -3.83 -2.06 -18.35
CA GLN A 33 -3.21 -1.63 -19.60
C GLN A 33 -1.79 -1.09 -19.39
N MET A 34 -1.57 -0.31 -18.31
CA MET A 34 -0.23 0.17 -17.96
C MET A 34 0.72 -1.00 -17.66
N LEU A 35 0.28 -2.03 -16.94
CA LEU A 35 1.10 -3.21 -16.65
C LEU A 35 1.45 -4.00 -17.92
N GLU A 36 0.52 -4.12 -18.87
CA GLU A 36 0.78 -4.72 -20.19
C GLU A 36 1.85 -3.93 -20.96
N GLN A 37 1.76 -2.60 -20.97
CA GLN A 37 2.75 -1.72 -21.61
C GLN A 37 4.14 -1.84 -20.98
N LEU A 38 4.20 -2.10 -19.67
CA LEU A 38 5.43 -2.39 -18.94
C LEU A 38 5.93 -3.83 -19.10
N GLN A 39 5.27 -4.63 -19.96
CA GLN A 39 5.61 -6.03 -20.25
C GLN A 39 5.61 -6.93 -19.01
N VAL A 40 4.75 -6.61 -18.03
CA VAL A 40 4.53 -7.51 -16.89
C VAL A 40 3.91 -8.83 -17.41
N PRO A 41 4.34 -10.00 -16.92
CA PRO A 41 3.82 -11.25 -17.43
C PRO A 41 2.31 -11.41 -17.16
N ALA A 42 1.59 -12.03 -18.11
CA ALA A 42 0.12 -12.04 -18.15
C ALA A 42 -0.54 -12.70 -16.92
N ASP A 43 0.11 -13.69 -16.31
CA ASP A 43 -0.32 -14.34 -15.07
C ASP A 43 -0.31 -13.37 -13.88
N TYR A 44 0.69 -12.48 -13.79
CA TYR A 44 0.73 -11.43 -12.78
C TYR A 44 -0.34 -10.37 -13.04
N ILE A 45 -0.55 -9.97 -14.30
CA ILE A 45 -1.61 -9.00 -14.65
C ILE A 45 -2.98 -9.56 -14.29
N TRP A 46 -3.23 -10.84 -14.62
CA TRP A 46 -4.44 -11.55 -14.24
C TRP A 46 -4.63 -11.56 -12.72
N LEU A 47 -3.57 -11.93 -11.97
CA LEU A 47 -3.64 -12.00 -10.50
C LEU A 47 -3.92 -10.63 -9.89
N ILE A 48 -3.28 -9.57 -10.38
CA ILE A 48 -3.52 -8.19 -9.91
C ILE A 48 -4.97 -7.78 -10.19
N GLY A 49 -5.48 -8.07 -11.39
CA GLY A 49 -6.88 -7.80 -11.75
C GLY A 49 -7.87 -8.50 -10.81
N TYR A 50 -7.63 -9.79 -10.52
CA TYR A 50 -8.40 -10.56 -9.55
C TYR A 50 -8.30 -9.96 -8.13
N LEU A 51 -7.07 -9.60 -7.71
CA LEU A 51 -6.69 -8.76 -6.57
C LEU A 51 -7.71 -7.67 -6.24
N PHE A 52 -7.79 -6.73 -7.17
CA PHE A 52 -8.57 -5.52 -6.99
C PHE A 52 -10.08 -5.74 -7.14
N LYS A 53 -10.50 -6.66 -8.03
CA LYS A 53 -11.92 -6.85 -8.33
C LYS A 53 -12.63 -7.74 -7.32
N GLU A 54 -12.01 -8.84 -6.91
CA GLU A 54 -12.67 -9.88 -6.13
C GLU A 54 -12.26 -9.83 -4.66
N VAL A 55 -11.00 -9.49 -4.34
CA VAL A 55 -10.50 -9.55 -2.96
C VAL A 55 -10.61 -8.20 -2.26
N LEU A 56 -10.09 -7.13 -2.87
CA LEU A 56 -10.11 -5.81 -2.24
C LEU A 56 -11.54 -5.30 -1.99
N ALA A 57 -12.45 -5.59 -2.92
CA ALA A 57 -13.86 -5.21 -2.84
C ALA A 57 -14.74 -6.23 -2.08
N ALA A 58 -14.16 -7.33 -1.59
CA ALA A 58 -14.92 -8.36 -0.88
C ALA A 58 -15.59 -7.79 0.37
N GLU A 59 -16.85 -8.16 0.57
CA GLU A 59 -17.57 -7.83 1.80
C GLU A 59 -16.83 -8.38 3.01
N GLY A 60 -16.72 -7.55 4.06
CA GLY A 60 -16.04 -7.93 5.29
C GLY A 60 -14.52 -7.74 5.30
N ASN A 61 -13.87 -7.50 4.15
CA ASN A 61 -12.40 -7.37 4.10
C ASN A 61 -11.86 -6.12 4.83
N HIS A 62 -12.72 -5.14 5.12
CA HIS A 62 -12.39 -3.94 5.89
C HIS A 62 -12.70 -4.05 7.39
N LEU A 63 -13.29 -5.16 7.85
CA LEU A 63 -13.70 -5.31 9.24
C LEU A 63 -12.48 -5.42 10.16
N VAL A 64 -12.44 -4.57 11.17
CA VAL A 64 -11.41 -4.63 12.21
C VAL A 64 -11.82 -5.66 13.24
N THR A 65 -10.99 -6.70 13.41
CA THR A 65 -11.15 -7.69 14.49
C THR A 65 -9.96 -7.66 15.46
N HIS A 66 -10.13 -8.31 16.61
CA HIS A 66 -9.12 -8.37 17.68
C HIS A 66 -8.44 -9.75 17.77
N ASP A 67 -8.55 -10.58 16.73
CA ASP A 67 -8.14 -11.98 16.83
C ASP A 67 -6.62 -12.14 16.93
N ILE A 68 -5.84 -11.20 16.37
CA ILE A 68 -4.39 -11.13 16.59
C ILE A 68 -4.05 -10.99 18.08
N GLU A 69 -4.79 -10.14 18.81
CA GLU A 69 -4.58 -9.94 20.26
C GLU A 69 -4.99 -11.17 21.05
N LYS A 70 -6.12 -11.80 20.69
CA LYS A 70 -6.59 -13.03 21.33
C LYS A 70 -5.65 -14.21 21.13
N VAL A 71 -5.12 -14.40 19.91
CA VAL A 71 -4.33 -15.58 19.54
C VAL A 71 -2.85 -15.40 19.88
N LEU A 72 -2.29 -14.20 19.68
CA LEU A 72 -0.86 -13.95 19.82
C LEU A 72 -0.48 -13.15 21.08
N GLY A 73 -1.46 -12.70 21.88
CA GLY A 73 -1.21 -11.93 23.11
C GLY A 73 -0.64 -10.53 22.88
N ARG A 74 -0.67 -10.02 21.64
CA ARG A 74 -0.22 -8.66 21.29
C ARG A 74 -1.20 -8.01 20.33
N LYS A 75 -1.29 -6.68 20.36
CA LYS A 75 -2.08 -5.92 19.37
C LYS A 75 -1.54 -6.13 17.95
N ALA A 76 -2.42 -6.08 16.97
CA ALA A 76 -2.01 -5.95 15.57
C ALA A 76 -1.26 -4.63 15.39
N LYS A 77 -0.16 -4.68 14.63
CA LYS A 77 0.66 -3.50 14.31
C LYS A 77 -0.21 -2.49 13.57
N ASP A 78 -0.21 -1.24 14.00
CA ASP A 78 -0.91 -0.19 13.27
C ASP A 78 -0.13 0.21 12.01
N PHE A 79 -0.83 0.70 10.98
CA PHE A 79 -0.17 1.15 9.77
C PHE A 79 0.79 2.33 10.04
N SER A 80 0.44 3.27 10.92
CA SER A 80 1.32 4.39 11.31
C SER A 80 2.63 3.90 11.93
N GLU A 81 2.56 2.84 12.74
CA GLU A 81 3.74 2.19 13.32
C GLU A 81 4.60 1.54 12.23
N TYR A 82 3.99 0.85 11.27
CA TYR A 82 4.69 0.31 10.11
C TYR A 82 5.38 1.41 9.28
N VAL A 83 4.69 2.51 9.01
CA VAL A 83 5.22 3.63 8.22
C VAL A 83 6.42 4.25 8.91
N ARG A 84 6.33 4.53 10.22
CA ARG A 84 7.44 5.08 11.00
C ARG A 84 8.68 4.17 10.95
N ASP A 85 8.49 2.87 11.20
CA ASP A 85 9.60 1.91 11.21
C ASP A 85 10.21 1.77 9.81
N THR A 86 9.38 1.79 8.76
CA THR A 86 9.84 1.69 7.37
C THR A 86 10.59 2.93 6.93
N ALA A 87 10.10 4.14 7.28
CA ALA A 87 10.79 5.38 7.00
C ALA A 87 12.18 5.42 7.65
N ALA A 88 12.32 4.90 8.87
CA ALA A 88 13.61 4.81 9.58
C ALA A 88 14.65 3.93 8.86
N THR A 89 14.23 2.99 8.01
CA THR A 89 15.16 2.19 7.18
C THR A 89 15.81 2.99 6.05
N GLY A 90 15.27 4.17 5.71
CA GLY A 90 15.75 4.98 4.60
C GLY A 90 15.35 4.46 3.22
N VAL A 91 14.56 3.38 3.10
CA VAL A 91 14.13 2.83 1.81
C VAL A 91 13.34 3.83 0.94
N TRP A 92 12.71 4.82 1.57
CA TRP A 92 11.97 5.89 0.89
C TRP A 92 12.78 7.18 0.69
N THR A 93 14.04 7.21 1.14
CA THR A 93 14.95 8.31 0.89
C THR A 93 15.44 8.24 -0.55
N PRO A 94 15.21 9.27 -1.38
CA PRO A 94 15.76 9.31 -2.72
C PRO A 94 17.28 9.16 -2.67
N ARG A 95 17.85 8.32 -3.53
CA ARG A 95 19.29 8.38 -3.78
C ARG A 95 19.58 9.72 -4.42
N VAL A 96 20.37 10.57 -3.75
CA VAL A 96 20.92 11.76 -4.38
C VAL A 96 21.82 11.25 -5.50
N ALA A 97 21.44 11.54 -6.75
CA ALA A 97 22.35 11.30 -7.87
C ALA A 97 23.54 12.25 -7.67
N GLU A 98 24.74 11.69 -7.47
CA GLU A 98 25.96 12.47 -7.53
C GLU A 98 26.11 12.98 -8.98
N THR A 99 25.76 14.24 -9.21
CA THR A 99 26.15 14.96 -10.42
C THR A 99 27.67 15.08 -10.42
N THR A 100 28.34 14.27 -11.24
CA THR A 100 29.74 14.46 -11.65
C THR A 100 29.78 15.47 -12.80
#